data_AF-A0A534KC86-F1
#
_entry.id   AF-A0A534KC86-F1
#
_cell.length_a   1.000
_cell.length_b   1.000
_cell.length_c   1.000
_cell.angle_alpha   90.00
_cell.angle_beta   90.00
_cell.angle_gamma   90.00
#
_symmetry.space_group_name_H-M   'P 1'
#
loop_
_entity.id
_entity.type
_entity.pdbx_description
1 polymer ?
#
loop_
_entity_poly.entity_id
_entity_poly.type
_entity_poly.pdbx_seq_one_letter_code
_entity_poly.pdbx_strand_id
1 'polypeptide(L)'
;MQNRAGRDARAFSLLIVGTLVLGGFFAAILAMSPPSQAGTCDQVGGVITGDWTITNAQVCSGILYTVDGTININSGGSLTLIDGGLSFAKDESHTGYSLNVNAGGALVLDNSTVTTQTDAISPYLKLAFTVAGANSQFTMRHGASLKFPGWFNATSASLNLTDSKVTGFTDSEISDLGLDTDDNNDAPLIAWSATSASVYRSTIERIYEHASGNSSNIDLTASSSLYAYDSYLGVDYASNTLTPGRHNELRVDGSSNAYLYNVTIDRTQDPASLADWEPAFRPTAAGGSVNLLRWAHDTVVDSSGIPIAGSTIWSTLSPSSTTAQYPDNGL
;
A
#
# COMPACT_ATOMS: atom_id res chain seq x y z
N MET A 1 -23.73 22.52 24.72
CA MET A 1 -23.30 23.04 23.41
C MET A 1 -23.21 21.86 22.46
N GLN A 2 -23.94 21.87 21.34
CA GLN A 2 -23.90 20.80 20.35
C GLN A 2 -22.48 20.66 19.81
N ASN A 3 -22.00 19.43 19.64
CA ASN A 3 -20.67 19.07 19.13
C ASN A 3 -20.50 19.54 17.66
N ARG A 4 -20.27 20.84 17.47
CA ARG A 4 -20.04 21.52 16.19
C ARG A 4 -18.60 21.28 15.73
N ALA A 5 -17.63 21.41 16.65
CA ALA A 5 -16.23 21.09 16.42
C ALA A 5 -16.00 19.67 15.85
N GLY A 6 -16.64 18.64 16.43
CA GLY A 6 -16.57 17.27 15.91
C GLY A 6 -17.27 17.06 14.56
N ARG A 7 -18.17 17.96 14.16
CA ARG A 7 -18.88 17.91 12.87
C ARG A 7 -18.10 18.63 11.77
N ASP A 8 -17.46 19.74 12.12
CA ASP A 8 -16.66 20.57 11.22
C ASP A 8 -15.29 19.92 10.94
N ALA A 9 -14.68 19.28 11.94
CA ALA A 9 -13.50 18.43 11.76
C ALA A 9 -13.80 17.24 10.82
N ARG A 10 -14.99 16.64 10.95
CA ARG A 10 -15.45 15.58 10.04
C ARG A 10 -15.72 16.11 8.63
N ALA A 11 -16.28 17.30 8.48
CA ALA A 11 -16.57 17.92 7.18
C ALA A 11 -15.28 18.32 6.43
N PHE A 12 -14.29 18.85 7.14
CA PHE A 12 -12.99 19.16 6.54
C PHE A 12 -12.16 17.90 6.30
N SER A 13 -12.26 16.88 7.15
CA SER A 13 -11.75 15.55 6.83
C SER A 13 -12.42 15.00 5.58
N LEU A 14 -13.74 15.16 5.43
CA LEU A 14 -14.47 14.78 4.22
C LEU A 14 -14.06 15.61 2.99
N LEU A 15 -13.66 16.87 3.17
CA LEU A 15 -13.16 17.72 2.10
C LEU A 15 -11.75 17.32 1.69
N ILE A 16 -10.85 17.03 2.65
CA ILE A 16 -9.49 16.55 2.37
C ILE A 16 -9.53 15.14 1.78
N VAL A 17 -10.27 14.22 2.38
CA VAL A 17 -10.57 12.91 1.80
C VAL A 17 -11.19 13.12 0.44
N GLY A 18 -12.18 14.00 0.32
CA GLY A 18 -12.82 14.36 -0.93
C GLY A 18 -11.82 14.83 -1.98
N THR A 19 -10.93 15.76 -1.70
CA THR A 19 -9.99 16.32 -2.69
C THR A 19 -8.80 15.41 -2.97
N LEU A 20 -8.34 14.60 -2.02
CA LEU A 20 -7.26 13.62 -2.22
C LEU A 20 -7.78 12.37 -2.93
N VAL A 21 -8.92 11.83 -2.48
CA VAL A 21 -9.60 10.72 -3.15
C VAL A 21 -10.05 11.18 -4.52
N LEU A 22 -10.70 12.33 -4.69
CA LEU A 22 -11.07 12.89 -6.01
C LEU A 22 -9.86 13.26 -6.85
N GLY A 23 -8.74 13.71 -6.26
CA GLY A 23 -7.47 13.92 -6.99
C GLY A 23 -6.98 12.64 -7.66
N GLY A 24 -7.08 11.50 -6.98
CA GLY A 24 -6.89 10.17 -7.59
C GLY A 24 -8.07 9.72 -8.47
N PHE A 25 -9.30 10.09 -8.11
CA PHE A 25 -10.52 9.70 -8.82
C PHE A 25 -10.69 10.43 -10.15
N PHE A 26 -10.15 11.64 -10.36
CA PHE A 26 -10.16 12.32 -11.65
C PHE A 26 -9.32 11.58 -12.70
N ALA A 27 -8.28 10.85 -12.27
CA ALA A 27 -7.57 9.90 -13.13
C ALA A 27 -8.39 8.61 -13.40
N ALA A 28 -9.26 8.20 -12.46
CA ALA A 28 -10.14 7.04 -12.60
C ALA A 28 -11.43 7.31 -13.42
N ILE A 29 -12.00 8.52 -13.35
CA ILE A 29 -13.28 8.87 -14.00
C ILE A 29 -13.15 8.99 -15.52
N LEU A 30 -11.96 9.31 -16.06
CA LEU A 30 -11.74 9.39 -17.50
C LEU A 30 -11.65 8.01 -18.20
N ALA A 31 -11.72 6.89 -17.45
CA ALA A 31 -11.67 5.53 -17.99
C ALA A 31 -12.91 4.67 -17.67
N MET A 32 -14.01 5.27 -17.20
CA MET A 32 -15.27 4.53 -17.05
C MET A 32 -16.11 4.63 -18.33
N SER A 33 -15.67 3.93 -19.38
CA SER A 33 -16.65 3.41 -20.34
C SER A 33 -17.69 2.57 -19.56
N PRO A 34 -18.99 2.67 -19.90
CA PRO A 34 -20.00 1.81 -19.28
C PRO A 34 -19.51 0.36 -19.38
N PRO A 35 -19.57 -0.44 -18.29
CA PRO A 35 -19.07 -1.80 -18.35
C PRO A 35 -19.77 -2.49 -19.51
N SER A 36 -18.99 -3.07 -20.43
CA SER A 36 -19.47 -4.25 -21.14
C SER A 36 -20.03 -5.19 -20.07
N GLN A 37 -21.21 -5.77 -20.29
CA GLN A 37 -21.79 -6.68 -19.31
C GLN A 37 -20.73 -7.73 -18.95
N ALA A 38 -20.21 -7.66 -17.73
CA ALA A 38 -19.14 -8.55 -17.31
C ALA A 38 -19.72 -9.97 -17.23
N GLY A 39 -19.04 -10.92 -17.86
CA GLY A 39 -19.42 -12.32 -17.79
C GLY A 39 -18.99 -12.94 -16.46
N THR A 40 -19.50 -14.13 -16.16
CA THR A 40 -18.84 -15.01 -15.19
C THR A 40 -17.45 -15.39 -15.69
N CYS A 41 -16.57 -15.80 -14.78
CA CYS A 41 -15.23 -16.24 -15.19
C CYS A 41 -15.25 -17.46 -16.13
N ASP A 42 -14.33 -17.45 -17.09
CA ASP A 42 -14.20 -18.50 -18.10
C ASP A 42 -13.48 -19.76 -17.56
N GLN A 43 -12.75 -19.63 -16.45
CA GLN A 43 -12.15 -20.76 -15.75
C GLN A 43 -13.24 -21.61 -15.09
N VAL A 44 -13.32 -22.87 -15.55
CA VAL A 44 -14.28 -23.85 -15.04
C VAL A 44 -13.55 -24.74 -14.04
N GLY A 45 -13.79 -24.49 -12.74
CA GLY A 45 -13.17 -25.22 -11.63
C GLY A 45 -12.19 -24.36 -10.82
N GLY A 46 -11.73 -24.90 -9.68
CA GLY A 46 -10.85 -24.17 -8.76
C GLY A 46 -9.36 -24.25 -9.09
N VAL A 47 -8.97 -24.91 -10.18
CA VAL A 47 -7.55 -25.09 -10.56
C VAL A 47 -7.35 -24.57 -11.98
N ILE A 48 -6.38 -23.69 -12.14
CA ILE A 48 -5.96 -23.14 -13.43
C ILE A 48 -4.63 -23.80 -13.79
N THR A 49 -4.66 -24.66 -14.80
CA THR A 49 -3.45 -25.34 -15.31
C THR A 49 -2.91 -24.57 -16.52
N GLY A 50 -1.78 -23.89 -16.35
CA GLY A 50 -1.16 -23.04 -17.35
C GLY A 50 -1.60 -21.57 -17.27
N ASP A 51 -1.20 -20.81 -18.29
CA ASP A 51 -1.41 -19.37 -18.31
C ASP A 51 -2.88 -18.99 -18.56
N TRP A 52 -3.40 -18.04 -17.78
CA TRP A 52 -4.73 -17.46 -17.98
C TRP A 52 -4.62 -16.06 -18.55
N THR A 53 -5.13 -15.87 -19.77
CA THR A 53 -5.15 -14.57 -20.44
C THR A 53 -6.56 -14.00 -20.48
N ILE A 54 -6.75 -12.82 -19.88
CA ILE A 54 -8.03 -12.16 -19.72
C ILE A 54 -8.06 -10.92 -20.62
N THR A 55 -8.94 -10.93 -21.62
CA THR A 55 -9.13 -9.83 -22.59
C THR A 55 -10.55 -9.26 -22.58
N ASN A 56 -11.43 -9.80 -21.73
CA ASN A 56 -12.79 -9.33 -21.52
C ASN A 56 -13.04 -9.12 -20.02
N ALA A 57 -14.09 -8.37 -19.67
CA ALA A 57 -14.51 -8.19 -18.29
C ALA A 57 -15.14 -9.48 -17.72
N GLN A 58 -14.64 -9.94 -16.59
CA GLN A 58 -15.06 -11.15 -15.90
C GLN A 58 -15.20 -10.91 -14.39
N VAL A 59 -16.21 -11.55 -13.78
CA VAL A 59 -16.42 -11.54 -12.33
C VAL A 59 -16.45 -12.98 -11.83
N CYS A 60 -15.55 -13.32 -10.91
CA CYS A 60 -15.55 -14.59 -10.19
C CYS A 60 -15.97 -14.33 -8.75
N SER A 61 -16.87 -15.16 -8.21
CA SER A 61 -17.33 -15.01 -6.83
C SER A 61 -17.28 -16.34 -6.08
N GLY A 62 -16.83 -16.31 -4.83
CA GLY A 62 -16.86 -17.47 -3.93
C GLY A 62 -15.81 -18.54 -4.21
N ILE A 63 -14.76 -18.22 -4.98
CA ILE A 63 -13.76 -19.19 -5.42
C ILE A 63 -12.33 -18.67 -5.23
N LEU A 64 -11.51 -19.47 -4.56
CA LEU A 64 -10.06 -19.31 -4.50
C LEU A 64 -9.44 -20.23 -5.56
N TYR A 65 -8.91 -19.65 -6.62
CA TYR A 65 -8.24 -20.43 -7.67
C TYR A 65 -6.85 -20.85 -7.22
N THR A 66 -6.52 -22.12 -7.36
CA THR A 66 -5.13 -22.59 -7.41
C THR A 66 -4.59 -22.30 -8.79
N VAL A 67 -3.48 -21.56 -8.89
CA VAL A 67 -2.92 -21.08 -10.16
C VAL A 67 -1.56 -21.72 -10.40
N ASP A 68 -1.50 -22.60 -11.39
CA ASP A 68 -0.29 -23.26 -11.87
C ASP A 68 0.14 -22.63 -13.21
N GLY A 69 0.50 -21.35 -13.16
CA GLY A 69 0.83 -20.55 -14.35
C GLY A 69 0.83 -19.04 -14.11
N THR A 70 0.94 -18.29 -15.20
CA THR A 70 0.89 -16.83 -15.20
C THR A 70 -0.51 -16.32 -15.52
N ILE A 71 -0.95 -15.28 -14.83
CA ILE A 71 -2.20 -14.57 -15.16
C ILE A 71 -1.85 -13.25 -15.83
N ASN A 72 -2.42 -13.02 -17.02
CA ASN A 72 -2.26 -11.79 -17.80
C ASN A 72 -3.62 -11.14 -18.04
N ILE A 73 -3.85 -9.97 -17.46
CA ILE A 73 -5.02 -9.13 -17.70
C ILE A 73 -4.63 -8.06 -18.70
N ASN A 74 -5.10 -8.20 -19.93
CA ASN A 74 -4.72 -7.36 -21.07
C ASN A 74 -5.74 -6.24 -21.31
N SER A 75 -5.42 -5.36 -22.27
CA SER A 75 -6.31 -4.28 -22.71
C SER A 75 -7.74 -4.76 -22.99
N GLY A 76 -8.72 -4.09 -22.39
CA GLY A 76 -10.14 -4.46 -22.48
C GLY A 76 -10.57 -5.58 -21.53
N GLY A 77 -9.60 -6.28 -20.93
CA GLY A 77 -9.80 -7.27 -19.89
C GLY A 77 -9.95 -6.65 -18.50
N SER A 78 -10.85 -7.22 -17.71
CA SER A 78 -10.95 -6.90 -16.28
C SER A 78 -11.27 -8.17 -15.50
N LEU A 79 -10.53 -8.43 -14.43
CA LEU A 79 -10.79 -9.52 -13.52
C LEU A 79 -11.28 -8.95 -12.19
N THR A 80 -12.51 -9.24 -11.82
CA THR A 80 -13.04 -8.95 -10.49
C THR A 80 -13.18 -10.25 -9.72
N LEU A 81 -12.52 -10.32 -8.57
CA LEU A 81 -12.64 -11.44 -7.62
C LEU A 81 -13.44 -10.95 -6.40
N ILE A 82 -14.48 -11.70 -6.03
CA ILE A 82 -15.35 -11.40 -4.89
C ILE A 82 -15.38 -12.61 -3.96
N ASP A 83 -15.10 -12.44 -2.67
CA ASP A 83 -15.13 -13.53 -1.68
C ASP A 83 -14.31 -14.77 -2.11
N GLY A 84 -13.11 -14.54 -2.64
CA GLY A 84 -12.30 -15.58 -3.27
C GLY A 84 -10.84 -15.19 -3.38
N GLY A 85 -10.21 -15.51 -4.52
CA GLY A 85 -8.83 -15.11 -4.72
C GLY A 85 -8.03 -15.92 -5.73
N LEU A 86 -6.72 -15.70 -5.68
CA LEU A 86 -5.70 -16.42 -6.44
C LEU A 86 -4.66 -16.96 -5.45
N SER A 87 -4.37 -18.25 -5.52
CA SER A 87 -3.35 -18.94 -4.75
C SER A 87 -2.38 -19.59 -5.74
N PHE A 88 -1.22 -18.97 -5.94
CA PHE A 88 -0.24 -19.42 -6.93
C PHE A 88 0.52 -20.65 -6.39
N ALA A 89 0.39 -21.78 -7.09
CA ALA A 89 1.12 -23.00 -6.84
C ALA A 89 2.49 -22.89 -7.51
N LYS A 90 3.53 -22.56 -6.73
CA LYS A 90 4.89 -22.35 -7.22
C LYS A 90 5.86 -23.23 -6.45
N ASP A 91 6.84 -23.78 -7.17
CA ASP A 91 7.95 -24.52 -6.62
C ASP A 91 9.29 -24.00 -7.20
N GLU A 92 10.41 -24.56 -6.75
CA GLU A 92 11.75 -24.21 -7.24
C GLU A 92 11.95 -24.45 -8.75
N SER A 93 11.14 -25.29 -9.39
CA SER A 93 11.16 -25.53 -10.85
C SER A 93 10.27 -24.54 -11.62
N HIS A 94 9.33 -23.89 -10.94
CA HIS A 94 8.29 -23.03 -11.51
C HIS A 94 8.32 -21.61 -10.91
N THR A 95 9.51 -21.07 -10.69
CA THR A 95 9.72 -19.73 -10.08
C THR A 95 9.22 -18.56 -10.94
N GLY A 96 9.03 -18.78 -12.25
CA GLY A 96 8.68 -17.74 -13.23
C GLY A 96 7.22 -17.28 -13.26
N TYR A 97 6.31 -17.93 -12.53
CA TYR A 97 4.89 -17.54 -12.54
C TYR A 97 4.67 -16.14 -11.94
N SER A 98 3.77 -15.38 -12.57
CA SER A 98 3.50 -13.98 -12.26
C SER A 98 2.03 -13.60 -12.39
N LEU A 99 1.67 -12.46 -11.82
CA LEU A 99 0.38 -11.80 -12.00
C LEU A 99 0.63 -10.46 -12.70
N ASN A 100 0.06 -10.28 -13.89
CA ASN A 100 0.29 -9.09 -14.71
C ASN A 100 -1.03 -8.41 -15.06
N VAL A 101 -1.12 -7.12 -14.75
CA VAL A 101 -2.13 -6.21 -15.31
C VAL A 101 -1.43 -5.32 -16.31
N ASN A 102 -1.65 -5.60 -17.58
CA ASN A 102 -1.03 -4.89 -18.69
C ASN A 102 -1.82 -3.63 -19.06
N ALA A 103 -1.30 -2.83 -19.99
CA ALA A 103 -1.91 -1.57 -20.42
C ALA A 103 -3.38 -1.75 -20.78
N GLY A 104 -4.25 -0.92 -20.18
CA GLY A 104 -5.71 -0.98 -20.36
C GLY A 104 -6.42 -2.15 -19.67
N GLY A 105 -5.72 -2.99 -18.90
CA GLY A 105 -6.28 -4.05 -18.08
C GLY A 105 -6.64 -3.59 -16.67
N ALA A 106 -7.51 -4.33 -15.98
CA ALA A 106 -7.89 -4.04 -14.60
C ALA A 106 -8.00 -5.29 -13.71
N LEU A 107 -7.45 -5.23 -12.50
CA LEU A 107 -7.67 -6.22 -11.44
C LEU A 107 -8.41 -5.58 -10.27
N VAL A 108 -9.50 -6.21 -9.84
CA VAL A 108 -10.28 -5.79 -8.67
C VAL A 108 -10.38 -6.96 -7.69
N LEU A 109 -9.92 -6.73 -6.46
CA LEU A 109 -10.08 -7.65 -5.33
C LEU A 109 -11.12 -7.07 -4.37
N ASP A 110 -12.20 -7.81 -4.16
CA ASP A 110 -13.28 -7.46 -3.24
C ASP A 110 -13.41 -8.58 -2.21
N ASN A 111 -13.02 -8.32 -0.96
CA ASN A 111 -12.91 -9.35 0.08
C ASN A 111 -12.18 -10.62 -0.43
N SER A 112 -11.11 -10.42 -1.20
CA SER A 112 -10.40 -11.49 -1.91
C SER A 112 -8.90 -11.45 -1.65
N THR A 113 -8.24 -12.59 -1.74
CA THR A 113 -6.80 -12.72 -1.43
C THR A 113 -6.00 -13.13 -2.66
N VAL A 114 -4.84 -12.52 -2.88
CA VAL A 114 -3.79 -13.04 -3.77
C VAL A 114 -2.62 -13.51 -2.92
N THR A 115 -2.20 -14.77 -3.08
CA THR A 115 -1.15 -15.40 -2.28
C THR A 115 -0.40 -16.49 -3.05
N THR A 116 0.64 -17.06 -2.44
CA THR A 116 1.36 -18.25 -2.91
C THR A 116 1.13 -19.43 -1.97
N GLN A 117 1.20 -20.65 -2.49
CA GLN A 117 0.98 -21.87 -1.72
C GLN A 117 2.22 -22.24 -0.90
N THR A 118 1.99 -22.58 0.37
CA THR A 118 3.03 -23.04 1.30
C THR A 118 3.13 -24.56 1.37
N ASP A 119 2.18 -25.30 0.80
CA ASP A 119 2.05 -26.75 0.89
C ASP A 119 2.53 -27.50 -0.38
N ALA A 120 3.25 -26.82 -1.28
CA ALA A 120 3.90 -27.44 -2.43
C ALA A 120 5.19 -28.20 -2.03
N ILE A 121 5.63 -29.13 -2.88
CA ILE A 121 6.96 -29.75 -2.76
C ILE A 121 8.00 -28.71 -3.15
N SER A 122 8.95 -28.39 -2.26
CA SER A 122 9.95 -27.32 -2.47
C SER A 122 9.29 -25.99 -2.86
N PRO A 123 8.46 -25.40 -1.98
CA PRO A 123 7.62 -24.26 -2.33
C PRO A 123 8.46 -23.02 -2.67
N TYR A 124 8.03 -22.27 -3.69
CA TYR A 124 8.62 -20.98 -4.04
C TYR A 124 7.61 -19.86 -3.77
N LEU A 125 7.77 -19.17 -2.64
CA LEU A 125 6.75 -18.25 -2.14
C LEU A 125 6.76 -16.87 -2.81
N LYS A 126 7.82 -16.52 -3.52
CA LYS A 126 7.97 -15.17 -4.11
C LYS A 126 7.08 -15.01 -5.35
N LEU A 127 6.24 -13.99 -5.36
CA LEU A 127 5.37 -13.65 -6.50
C LEU A 127 5.75 -12.28 -7.07
N ALA A 128 5.85 -12.21 -8.40
CA ALA A 128 5.92 -10.95 -9.10
C ALA A 128 4.50 -10.52 -9.49
N PHE A 129 4.01 -9.45 -8.88
CA PHE A 129 2.78 -8.76 -9.26
C PHE A 129 3.12 -7.43 -9.93
N THR A 130 2.73 -7.27 -11.19
CA THR A 130 3.02 -6.06 -11.98
C THR A 130 1.73 -5.43 -12.51
N VAL A 131 1.59 -4.11 -12.33
CA VAL A 131 0.50 -3.29 -12.91
C VAL A 131 1.13 -2.22 -13.80
N ALA A 132 1.15 -2.43 -15.11
CA ALA A 132 1.98 -1.61 -16.00
C ALA A 132 1.27 -1.17 -17.27
N GLY A 133 1.55 0.08 -17.64
CA GLY A 133 1.12 0.71 -18.88
C GLY A 133 -0.11 1.58 -18.72
N ALA A 134 -0.32 2.48 -19.68
CA ALA A 134 -1.40 3.46 -19.64
C ALA A 134 -2.77 2.78 -19.40
N ASN A 135 -3.58 3.41 -18.54
CA ASN A 135 -4.91 2.93 -18.17
C ASN A 135 -4.95 1.55 -17.48
N SER A 136 -3.81 1.01 -17.02
CA SER A 136 -3.80 -0.16 -16.15
C SER A 136 -4.28 0.21 -14.74
N GLN A 137 -5.09 -0.66 -14.14
CA GLN A 137 -5.75 -0.37 -12.85
C GLN A 137 -5.68 -1.55 -11.90
N PHE A 138 -5.45 -1.26 -10.62
CA PHE A 138 -5.56 -2.23 -9.55
C PHE A 138 -6.37 -1.67 -8.39
N THR A 139 -7.35 -2.43 -7.92
CA THR A 139 -8.21 -2.05 -6.80
C THR A 139 -8.30 -3.17 -5.77
N MET A 140 -8.20 -2.81 -4.50
CA MET A 140 -8.48 -3.68 -3.36
C MET A 140 -9.52 -3.02 -2.46
N ARG A 141 -10.53 -3.79 -2.02
CA ARG A 141 -11.55 -3.32 -1.09
C ARG A 141 -12.12 -4.40 -0.16
N HIS A 142 -12.76 -3.95 0.90
CA HIS A 142 -13.56 -4.77 1.82
C HIS A 142 -12.80 -5.96 2.43
N GLY A 143 -11.59 -5.72 2.93
CA GLY A 143 -10.76 -6.75 3.56
C GLY A 143 -9.91 -7.55 2.58
N ALA A 144 -9.83 -7.14 1.31
CA ALA A 144 -8.95 -7.78 0.34
C ALA A 144 -7.48 -7.77 0.78
N SER A 145 -6.72 -8.79 0.36
CA SER A 145 -5.33 -8.95 0.76
C SER A 145 -4.38 -9.34 -0.38
N LEU A 146 -3.20 -8.73 -0.41
CA LEU A 146 -2.02 -9.28 -1.06
C LEU A 146 -1.15 -9.89 0.03
N LYS A 147 -0.88 -11.19 -0.04
CA LYS A 147 -0.13 -11.93 0.96
C LYS A 147 0.94 -12.81 0.32
N PHE A 148 2.14 -12.26 0.12
CA PHE A 148 3.27 -12.99 -0.48
C PHE A 148 4.56 -12.17 -0.36
N PRO A 149 5.75 -12.81 -0.28
CA PRO A 149 7.01 -12.16 -0.57
C PRO A 149 7.16 -11.94 -2.08
N GLY A 150 8.12 -11.12 -2.50
CA GLY A 150 8.42 -10.86 -3.91
C GLY A 150 8.25 -9.38 -4.26
N TRP A 151 7.47 -9.07 -5.29
CA TRP A 151 7.39 -7.71 -5.84
C TRP A 151 5.95 -7.30 -6.14
N PHE A 152 5.63 -6.07 -5.79
CA PHE A 152 4.42 -5.37 -6.22
C PHE A 152 4.82 -4.08 -6.93
N ASN A 153 5.01 -4.20 -8.24
CA ASN A 153 5.51 -3.14 -9.09
C ASN A 153 4.37 -2.48 -9.86
N ALA A 154 4.41 -1.17 -9.99
CA ALA A 154 3.46 -0.43 -10.81
C ALA A 154 4.15 0.64 -11.65
N THR A 155 3.78 0.73 -12.93
CA THR A 155 4.35 1.70 -13.88
C THR A 155 3.28 2.33 -14.74
N SER A 156 3.11 3.65 -14.68
CA SER A 156 2.08 4.37 -15.44
C SER A 156 0.66 3.87 -15.14
N ALA A 157 0.39 3.53 -13.87
CA ALA A 157 -0.82 2.87 -13.42
C ALA A 157 -1.64 3.70 -12.42
N SER A 158 -2.86 3.24 -12.13
CA SER A 158 -3.71 3.74 -11.04
C SER A 158 -3.99 2.63 -10.02
N LEU A 159 -3.69 2.90 -8.75
CA LEU A 159 -3.85 1.95 -7.65
C LEU A 159 -4.81 2.52 -6.59
N ASN A 160 -5.77 1.71 -6.14
CA ASN A 160 -6.70 2.08 -5.06
C ASN A 160 -6.84 0.94 -4.05
N LEU A 161 -6.29 1.14 -2.87
CA LEU A 161 -6.36 0.21 -1.75
C LEU A 161 -7.21 0.84 -0.66
N THR A 162 -8.40 0.30 -0.43
CA THR A 162 -9.34 0.78 0.59
C THR A 162 -9.71 -0.35 1.53
N ASP A 163 -9.67 -0.15 2.85
CA ASP A 163 -10.03 -1.20 3.82
C ASP A 163 -9.33 -2.54 3.54
N SER A 164 -8.05 -2.52 3.20
CA SER A 164 -7.32 -3.67 2.63
C SER A 164 -5.93 -3.86 3.27
N LYS A 165 -5.28 -4.97 2.93
CA LYS A 165 -3.99 -5.37 3.53
C LYS A 165 -2.96 -5.88 2.52
N VAL A 166 -1.77 -5.28 2.51
CA VAL A 166 -0.56 -5.83 1.86
C VAL A 166 0.37 -6.35 2.95
N THR A 167 0.73 -7.63 2.87
CA THR A 167 1.47 -8.31 3.95
C THR A 167 2.22 -9.53 3.42
N GLY A 168 2.97 -10.18 4.31
CA GLY A 168 3.64 -11.46 4.08
C GLY A 168 3.05 -12.59 4.93
N PHE A 169 3.77 -13.70 5.00
CA PHE A 169 3.44 -14.82 5.88
C PHE A 169 3.91 -14.55 7.31
N THR A 170 3.30 -15.19 8.30
CA THR A 170 3.90 -15.25 9.64
C THR A 170 4.99 -16.32 9.67
N ASP A 171 5.94 -16.20 10.59
CA ASP A 171 7.03 -17.18 10.74
C ASP A 171 6.48 -18.60 10.92
N SER A 172 5.42 -18.74 11.73
CA SER A 172 4.74 -20.01 11.97
C SER A 172 4.09 -20.62 10.72
N GLU A 173 3.71 -19.81 9.73
CA GLU A 173 3.11 -20.30 8.49
C GLU A 173 4.14 -20.96 7.57
N ILE A 174 5.43 -20.63 7.72
CA ILE A 174 6.48 -21.08 6.80
C ILE A 174 7.70 -21.76 7.47
N SER A 175 7.75 -21.78 8.81
CA SER A 175 8.92 -22.29 9.56
C SER A 175 9.28 -23.76 9.27
N ASP A 176 8.30 -24.59 8.90
CA ASP A 176 8.50 -26.02 8.63
C ASP A 176 8.77 -26.33 7.15
N LEU A 177 8.87 -25.31 6.29
CA LEU A 177 9.02 -25.50 4.83
C LEU A 177 10.47 -25.73 4.38
N GLY A 178 11.44 -25.61 5.29
CA GLY A 178 12.87 -25.68 4.95
C GLY A 178 13.39 -24.47 4.17
N LEU A 179 12.63 -23.38 4.15
CA LEU A 179 13.03 -22.09 3.58
C LEU A 179 13.69 -21.20 4.65
N ASP A 180 14.53 -20.27 4.22
CA ASP A 180 14.91 -19.15 5.09
C ASP A 180 13.64 -18.33 5.40
N THR A 181 13.28 -18.25 6.67
CA THR A 181 12.01 -17.64 7.09
C THR A 181 12.03 -16.13 6.85
N ASP A 182 13.13 -15.45 7.16
CA ASP A 182 13.26 -13.99 7.01
C ASP A 182 13.15 -13.61 5.52
N ASP A 183 13.78 -14.39 4.65
CA ASP A 183 13.76 -14.13 3.20
C ASP A 183 12.38 -14.32 2.53
N ASN A 184 11.43 -14.96 3.21
CA ASN A 184 10.19 -15.46 2.60
C ASN A 184 8.92 -15.19 3.41
N ASN A 185 9.00 -14.65 4.63
CA ASN A 185 7.84 -14.28 5.44
C ASN A 185 7.38 -12.84 5.18
N ASP A 186 8.18 -12.05 4.47
CA ASP A 186 7.86 -10.65 4.26
C ASP A 186 6.86 -10.39 3.14
N ALA A 187 6.28 -9.20 3.17
CA ALA A 187 5.42 -8.63 2.15
C ALA A 187 6.24 -8.31 0.88
N PRO A 188 5.57 -8.03 -0.25
CA PRO A 188 6.30 -7.75 -1.47
C PRO A 188 7.01 -6.39 -1.38
N LEU A 189 8.18 -6.29 -1.99
CA LEU A 189 8.85 -5.03 -2.26
C LEU A 189 8.00 -4.18 -3.20
N ILE A 190 7.83 -2.90 -2.89
CA ILE A 190 6.96 -1.99 -3.63
C ILE A 190 7.81 -0.97 -4.40
N ALA A 191 7.65 -0.96 -5.73
CA ALA A 191 8.24 0.04 -6.61
C ALA A 191 7.17 0.62 -7.55
N TRP A 192 6.85 1.89 -7.36
CA TRP A 192 5.86 2.63 -8.14
C TRP A 192 6.53 3.74 -8.94
N SER A 193 6.32 3.71 -10.25
CA SER A 193 6.90 4.65 -11.21
C SER A 193 5.80 5.27 -12.07
N ALA A 194 5.78 6.60 -12.24
CA ALA A 194 4.71 7.31 -12.94
C ALA A 194 3.28 6.88 -12.52
N THR A 195 3.10 6.50 -11.26
CA THR A 195 1.90 5.84 -10.75
C THR A 195 1.18 6.74 -9.75
N SER A 196 -0.16 6.74 -9.82
CA SER A 196 -1.01 7.37 -8.81
C SER A 196 -1.59 6.29 -7.91
N ALA A 197 -1.32 6.36 -6.60
CA ALA A 197 -1.75 5.37 -5.62
C ALA A 197 -2.53 6.03 -4.48
N SER A 198 -3.68 5.45 -4.13
CA SER A 198 -4.45 5.80 -2.93
C SER A 198 -4.49 4.61 -1.98
N VAL A 199 -4.18 4.86 -0.70
CA VAL A 199 -4.19 3.89 0.39
C VAL A 199 -5.05 4.48 1.52
N TYR A 200 -6.24 3.92 1.73
CA TYR A 200 -7.22 4.44 2.67
C TYR A 200 -7.67 3.36 3.65
N ARG A 201 -7.59 3.64 4.96
CA ARG A 201 -7.91 2.67 6.03
C ARG A 201 -7.30 1.29 5.78
N SER A 202 -6.09 1.29 5.25
CA SER A 202 -5.42 0.08 4.77
C SER A 202 -4.08 -0.08 5.47
N THR A 203 -3.52 -1.28 5.35
CA THR A 203 -2.27 -1.66 6.01
C THR A 203 -1.29 -2.15 4.94
N ILE A 204 -0.08 -1.61 4.96
CA ILE A 204 1.09 -2.19 4.30
C ILE A 204 2.05 -2.53 5.43
N GLU A 205 2.26 -3.80 5.73
CA GLU A 205 2.99 -4.25 6.92
C GLU A 205 3.86 -5.47 6.62
N ARG A 206 4.74 -5.84 7.57
CA ARG A 206 5.72 -6.93 7.42
C ARG A 206 6.57 -6.72 6.17
N ILE A 207 6.98 -5.48 5.93
CA ILE A 207 7.74 -5.14 4.73
C ILE A 207 9.18 -5.62 4.86
N TYR A 208 9.77 -5.99 3.71
CA TYR A 208 11.01 -6.76 3.60
C TYR A 208 12.19 -6.29 4.48
N GLU A 209 12.57 -7.12 5.45
CA GLU A 209 13.77 -6.93 6.26
C GLU A 209 14.83 -7.94 5.80
N HIS A 210 15.95 -7.49 5.23
CA HIS A 210 17.02 -8.41 4.83
C HIS A 210 18.41 -7.86 5.11
N ALA A 211 19.17 -8.61 5.92
CA ALA A 211 20.49 -8.27 6.43
C ALA A 211 21.53 -7.86 5.37
N SER A 212 21.36 -8.26 4.11
CA SER A 212 22.27 -7.90 3.00
C SER A 212 21.61 -7.13 1.83
N GLY A 213 20.40 -6.58 2.03
CA GLY A 213 19.61 -5.86 1.02
C GLY A 213 19.65 -4.32 1.12
N ASN A 214 19.04 -3.63 0.15
CA ASN A 214 18.79 -2.19 0.22
C ASN A 214 17.61 -1.88 1.17
N SER A 215 17.73 -0.78 1.91
CA SER A 215 16.78 -0.24 2.92
C SER A 215 15.43 0.26 2.37
N SER A 216 15.08 -0.06 1.12
CA SER A 216 13.92 0.53 0.46
C SER A 216 12.84 -0.46 0.10
N ASN A 217 11.66 -0.21 0.67
CA ASN A 217 10.53 -1.13 0.62
C ASN A 217 9.34 -0.51 -0.09
N ILE A 218 9.27 0.83 -0.12
CA ILE A 218 8.30 1.59 -0.90
C ILE A 218 9.05 2.69 -1.65
N ASP A 219 9.24 2.50 -2.95
CA ASP A 219 9.94 3.44 -3.83
C ASP A 219 8.96 4.17 -4.76
N LEU A 220 8.92 5.51 -4.69
CA LEU A 220 8.13 6.37 -5.58
C LEU A 220 9.04 7.11 -6.57
N THR A 221 8.84 6.89 -7.86
CA THR A 221 9.68 7.46 -8.93
C THR A 221 8.87 8.03 -10.10
N ALA A 222 9.53 8.82 -10.95
CA ALA A 222 9.02 9.30 -12.23
C ALA A 222 7.64 9.97 -12.16
N SER A 223 7.50 10.98 -11.29
CA SER A 223 6.24 11.71 -11.06
C SER A 223 5.13 10.87 -10.45
N SER A 224 5.48 9.92 -9.58
CA SER A 224 4.49 9.16 -8.82
C SER A 224 3.84 10.00 -7.72
N SER A 225 2.60 9.67 -7.37
CA SER A 225 1.87 10.28 -6.26
C SER A 225 1.28 9.21 -5.35
N LEU A 226 1.60 9.27 -4.06
CA LEU A 226 0.99 8.43 -3.03
C LEU A 226 0.10 9.28 -2.13
N TYR A 227 -1.16 8.88 -1.98
CA TYR A 227 -2.12 9.46 -1.04
C TYR A 227 -2.49 8.41 0.00
N ALA A 228 -1.94 8.53 1.21
CA ALA A 228 -2.25 7.62 2.32
C ALA A 228 -3.08 8.33 3.39
N TYR A 229 -4.18 7.73 3.82
CA TYR A 229 -5.10 8.30 4.81
C TYR A 229 -5.57 7.24 5.81
N ASP A 230 -5.50 7.55 7.11
CA ASP A 230 -5.88 6.65 8.22
C ASP A 230 -5.31 5.23 8.03
N SER A 231 -4.08 5.16 7.55
CA SER A 231 -3.46 3.92 7.10
C SER A 231 -2.18 3.64 7.87
N TYR A 232 -1.76 2.37 7.87
CA TYR A 232 -0.49 1.93 8.41
C TYR A 232 0.48 1.66 7.26
N LEU A 233 1.69 2.23 7.34
CA LEU A 233 2.80 1.93 6.46
C LEU A 233 3.96 1.39 7.31
N GLY A 234 4.40 0.16 7.07
CA GLY A 234 5.41 -0.53 7.89
C GLY A 234 6.83 0.03 7.82
N VAL A 235 7.01 1.28 7.38
CA VAL A 235 8.31 1.97 7.46
C VAL A 235 8.65 2.26 8.92
N ASP A 236 9.92 2.46 9.25
CA ASP A 236 10.38 2.56 10.64
C ASP A 236 11.54 3.54 10.83
N TYR A 237 11.95 3.73 12.09
CA TYR A 237 13.15 4.46 12.45
C TYR A 237 14.31 3.54 12.87
N ALA A 238 14.25 2.25 12.51
CA ALA A 238 15.29 1.28 12.83
C ALA A 238 16.63 1.73 12.24
N SER A 239 17.72 1.34 12.88
CA SER A 239 19.06 1.72 12.40
C SER A 239 19.66 0.59 11.59
N ASN A 240 19.95 0.80 10.32
CA ASN A 240 20.74 -0.16 9.56
C ASN A 240 22.16 -0.32 10.10
N THR A 241 22.67 0.65 10.86
CA THR A 241 23.97 0.53 11.52
C THR A 241 23.93 -0.43 12.71
N LEU A 242 22.84 -0.43 13.49
CA LEU A 242 22.69 -1.30 14.67
C LEU A 242 22.06 -2.65 14.34
N THR A 243 21.08 -2.65 13.44
CA THR A 243 20.33 -3.80 12.95
C THR A 243 20.34 -3.81 11.43
N PRO A 244 21.46 -4.21 10.80
CA PRO A 244 21.59 -4.22 9.35
C PRO A 244 20.44 -4.98 8.69
N GLY A 245 19.86 -4.36 7.67
CA GLY A 245 18.80 -4.93 6.85
C GLY A 245 17.39 -4.82 7.41
N ARG A 246 17.22 -4.24 8.60
CA ARG A 246 15.90 -4.13 9.24
C ARG A 246 15.25 -2.76 9.08
N HIS A 247 15.97 -1.80 8.50
CA HIS A 247 15.41 -0.46 8.30
C HIS A 247 14.55 -0.42 7.04
N ASN A 248 13.27 -0.11 7.23
CA ASN A 248 12.34 0.06 6.14
C ASN A 248 11.99 1.53 5.89
N GLU A 249 12.14 1.97 4.64
CA GLU A 249 11.97 3.38 4.29
C GLU A 249 11.00 3.61 3.11
N LEU A 250 10.23 4.72 3.18
CA LEU A 250 9.49 5.27 2.04
C LEU A 250 10.40 6.27 1.32
N ARG A 251 10.80 5.95 0.09
CA ARG A 251 11.64 6.82 -0.73
C ARG A 251 10.83 7.52 -1.78
N VAL A 252 11.17 8.79 -1.98
CA VAL A 252 10.51 9.65 -2.96
C VAL A 252 11.58 10.33 -3.80
N ASP A 253 11.53 10.16 -5.12
CA ASP A 253 12.44 10.86 -6.04
C ASP A 253 12.10 12.35 -6.20
N GLY A 254 12.96 13.09 -6.91
CA GLY A 254 12.82 14.54 -7.08
C GLY A 254 11.58 15.00 -7.88
N SER A 255 10.81 14.08 -8.43
CA SER A 255 9.60 14.36 -9.22
C SER A 255 8.32 13.86 -8.56
N SER A 256 8.44 13.00 -7.56
CA SER A 256 7.33 12.28 -6.93
C SER A 256 6.91 12.92 -5.61
N ASN A 257 5.70 12.63 -5.16
CA ASN A 257 5.18 13.18 -3.91
C ASN A 257 4.39 12.14 -3.12
N ALA A 258 4.53 12.18 -1.80
CA ALA A 258 3.69 11.44 -0.86
C ALA A 258 2.91 12.41 0.03
N TYR A 259 1.63 12.14 0.23
CA TYR A 259 0.71 12.89 1.09
C TYR A 259 0.14 11.91 2.12
N LEU A 260 0.65 12.01 3.35
CA LEU A 260 0.44 11.04 4.42
C LEU A 260 -0.38 11.67 5.53
N TYR A 261 -1.69 11.48 5.48
CA TYR A 261 -2.63 12.01 6.45
C TYR A 261 -2.98 10.97 7.50
N ASN A 262 -2.78 11.31 8.78
CA ASN A 262 -3.06 10.40 9.90
C ASN A 262 -2.50 8.97 9.70
N VAL A 263 -1.30 8.90 9.12
CA VAL A 263 -0.60 7.64 8.88
C VAL A 263 0.11 7.19 10.15
N THR A 264 0.07 5.90 10.43
CA THR A 264 0.89 5.26 11.47
C THR A 264 2.03 4.48 10.81
N ILE A 265 3.13 4.34 11.53
CA ILE A 265 4.32 3.65 11.05
C ILE A 265 4.75 2.59 12.05
N ASP A 266 5.66 1.71 11.66
CA ASP A 266 6.26 0.76 12.58
C ASP A 266 7.20 1.47 13.54
N ARG A 267 7.02 1.17 14.83
CA ARG A 267 7.80 1.73 15.95
C ARG A 267 8.35 0.63 16.86
N THR A 268 8.21 -0.63 16.45
CA THR A 268 8.57 -1.81 17.25
C THR A 268 10.08 -2.01 17.35
N GLN A 269 10.82 -1.49 16.37
CA GLN A 269 12.27 -1.64 16.25
C GLN A 269 13.05 -0.32 16.42
N ASP A 270 12.40 0.72 16.97
CA ASP A 270 13.06 1.99 17.23
C ASP A 270 14.31 1.81 18.11
N PRO A 271 15.46 2.40 17.74
CA PRO A 271 16.61 2.45 18.60
C PRO A 271 16.30 3.18 19.91
N ALA A 272 16.90 2.72 21.02
CA ALA A 272 16.70 3.33 22.34
C ALA A 272 17.18 4.80 22.41
N SER A 273 18.13 5.18 21.56
CA SER A 273 18.68 6.52 21.44
C SER A 273 18.22 7.18 20.15
N LEU A 274 17.68 8.40 20.26
CA LEU A 274 17.27 9.22 19.11
C LEU A 274 18.40 9.52 18.13
N ALA A 275 19.66 9.49 18.59
CA ALA A 275 20.82 9.76 17.74
C ALA A 275 21.08 8.64 16.72
N ASP A 276 20.54 7.45 16.97
CA ASP A 276 20.72 6.27 16.12
C ASP A 276 19.55 6.07 15.15
N TRP A 277 18.53 6.92 15.20
CA TRP A 277 17.36 6.82 14.33
C TRP A 277 17.72 7.13 12.88
N GLU A 278 17.31 6.26 11.97
CA GLU A 278 17.36 6.51 10.53
C GLU A 278 15.97 6.95 10.02
N PRO A 279 15.87 7.76 8.96
CA PRO A 279 14.61 8.37 8.57
C PRO A 279 13.68 7.39 7.84
N ALA A 280 12.51 7.09 8.43
CA ALA A 280 11.41 6.35 7.79
C ALA A 280 10.92 6.94 6.45
N PHE A 281 11.14 8.25 6.26
CA PHE A 281 10.68 9.00 5.09
C PHE A 281 11.85 9.72 4.45
N ARG A 282 12.18 9.38 3.20
CA ARG A 282 13.40 9.85 2.55
C ARG A 282 13.16 10.40 1.14
N PRO A 283 13.04 11.73 1.00
CA PRO A 283 13.26 12.39 -0.28
C PRO A 283 14.70 12.13 -0.75
N THR A 284 14.88 11.68 -1.99
CA THR A 284 16.19 11.27 -2.53
C THR A 284 16.80 12.31 -3.47
N ALA A 285 16.02 13.28 -3.92
CA ALA A 285 16.48 14.42 -4.71
C ALA A 285 15.57 15.65 -4.47
N ALA A 286 16.08 16.83 -4.81
CA ALA A 286 15.31 18.07 -4.72
C ALA A 286 14.08 18.04 -5.65
N GLY A 287 12.97 18.63 -5.20
CA GLY A 287 11.70 18.72 -5.94
C GLY A 287 10.63 17.72 -5.46
N GLY A 288 11.04 16.57 -4.93
CA GLY A 288 10.14 15.59 -4.32
C GLY A 288 9.80 15.93 -2.88
N SER A 289 8.65 15.45 -2.40
CA SER A 289 8.22 15.72 -1.02
C SER A 289 7.47 14.57 -0.35
N VAL A 290 7.65 14.46 0.96
CA VAL A 290 6.80 13.66 1.85
C VAL A 290 6.09 14.62 2.80
N ASN A 291 4.78 14.76 2.62
CA ASN A 291 3.95 15.67 3.40
C ASN A 291 3.24 14.88 4.50
N LEU A 292 3.64 15.08 5.75
CA LEU A 292 2.99 14.49 6.91
C LEU A 292 1.89 15.43 7.40
N LEU A 293 0.63 14.99 7.33
CA LEU A 293 -0.51 15.75 7.82
C LEU A 293 -1.12 15.03 9.04
N ARG A 294 -1.40 15.77 10.11
CA ARG A 294 -1.98 15.27 11.36
C ARG A 294 -3.04 16.22 11.87
N TRP A 295 -4.02 15.68 12.60
CA TRP A 295 -4.98 16.47 13.37
C TRP A 295 -4.50 16.60 14.79
N ALA A 296 -4.52 17.83 15.29
CA ALA A 296 -4.42 18.12 16.70
C ALA A 296 -5.75 18.75 17.12
N HIS A 297 -6.34 18.23 18.19
CA HIS A 297 -7.49 18.84 18.85
C HIS A 297 -7.08 19.09 20.30
N ASP A 298 -6.44 20.23 20.53
CA ASP A 298 -5.91 20.60 21.83
C ASP A 298 -6.76 21.70 22.44
N THR A 299 -6.99 21.61 23.74
CA THR A 299 -7.62 22.69 24.52
C THR A 299 -6.67 23.08 25.64
N VAL A 300 -6.17 24.31 25.59
CA VAL A 300 -5.30 24.84 26.63
C VAL A 300 -6.15 25.52 27.69
N VAL A 301 -6.06 25.03 28.92
CA VAL A 301 -6.80 25.57 30.07
C VAL A 301 -5.85 25.99 31.19
N ASP A 302 -6.28 26.94 32.02
CA ASP A 302 -5.58 27.28 33.25
C ASP A 302 -5.77 26.21 34.35
N SER A 303 -5.19 26.43 35.53
CA SER A 303 -5.33 25.52 36.67
C SER A 303 -6.76 25.34 37.18
N SER A 304 -7.69 26.20 36.75
CA SER A 304 -9.11 26.17 37.10
C SER A 304 -9.96 25.53 35.99
N GLY A 305 -9.35 25.10 34.87
CA GLY A 305 -10.06 24.53 33.72
C GLY A 305 -10.65 25.57 32.77
N ILE A 306 -10.26 26.85 32.87
CA ILE A 306 -10.74 27.93 32.00
C ILE A 306 -9.88 27.98 30.73
N PRO A 307 -10.46 27.95 29.50
CA PRO A 307 -9.70 28.07 28.26
C PRO A 307 -8.86 29.34 28.19
N ILE A 308 -7.59 29.21 27.78
CA ILE A 308 -6.66 30.31 27.60
C ILE A 308 -6.71 30.78 26.14
N ALA A 309 -7.18 32.00 25.91
CA ALA A 309 -7.23 32.58 24.57
C ALA A 309 -5.82 32.88 24.01
N GLY A 310 -5.61 32.60 22.72
CA GLY A 310 -4.35 32.90 22.03
C GLY A 310 -3.23 31.90 22.30
N SER A 311 -3.53 30.74 22.91
CA SER A 311 -2.59 29.63 23.00
C SER A 311 -2.24 29.10 21.61
N THR A 312 -0.98 28.78 21.37
CA THR A 312 -0.51 28.22 20.10
C THR A 312 0.21 26.90 20.32
N ILE A 313 0.10 26.00 19.34
CA ILE A 313 0.86 24.75 19.29
C ILE A 313 2.13 25.01 18.46
N TRP A 314 3.22 24.40 18.89
CA TRP A 314 4.52 24.46 18.23
C TRP A 314 5.11 23.05 18.16
N SER A 315 5.73 22.71 17.04
CA SER A 315 6.50 21.46 16.94
C SER A 315 7.95 21.70 17.38
N THR A 316 8.49 20.79 18.20
CA THR A 316 9.91 20.75 18.57
C THR A 316 10.79 20.22 17.43
N LEU A 317 10.20 19.51 16.47
CA LEU A 317 10.82 19.04 15.24
C LEU A 317 10.06 19.65 14.07
N SER A 318 10.64 20.67 13.45
CA SER A 318 10.18 21.27 12.20
C SER A 318 11.25 21.02 11.13
N PRO A 319 10.88 20.70 9.87
CA PRO A 319 11.84 20.53 8.78
C PRO A 319 12.60 21.82 8.45
N SER A 320 12.12 22.97 8.93
CA SER A 320 12.90 24.21 8.99
C SER A 320 13.38 24.47 10.41
N SER A 321 14.53 25.12 10.56
CA SER A 321 15.02 25.65 11.84
C SER A 321 14.11 26.74 12.44
N THR A 322 12.99 27.04 11.79
CA THR A 322 11.91 27.89 12.26
C THR A 322 10.79 27.07 12.87
N THR A 323 10.37 27.48 14.06
CA THR A 323 9.17 26.98 14.73
C THR A 323 7.96 27.09 13.80
N ALA A 324 7.30 25.97 13.51
CA ALA A 324 5.98 26.00 12.90
C ALA A 324 4.97 26.43 13.96
N GLN A 325 4.34 27.59 13.77
CA GLN A 325 3.18 28.01 14.56
C GLN A 325 1.92 27.46 13.91
N TYR A 326 1.15 26.70 14.67
CA TYR A 326 -0.19 26.27 14.28
C TYR A 326 -1.17 27.20 14.97
N PRO A 327 -1.68 28.25 14.29
CA PRO A 327 -2.60 29.19 14.91
C PRO A 327 -3.88 28.45 15.31
N ASP A 328 -4.38 28.78 16.51
CA ASP A 328 -5.73 28.44 16.92
C ASP A 328 -6.70 28.93 15.84
N ASN A 329 -7.43 28.00 15.23
CA ASN A 329 -8.42 28.33 14.19
C ASN A 329 -9.73 28.88 14.78
N GLY A 330 -9.80 29.03 16.11
CA GLY A 330 -10.91 29.65 16.83
C GLY A 330 -12.19 28.84 16.80
N LEU A 331 -12.09 27.51 16.60
CA LEU A 331 -13.22 26.58 16.47
C LEU A 331 -13.43 25.70 17.70
#